data_AF-A0A6A3P5L1-F1
#
_entry.id   AF-A0A6A3P5L1-F1
#
_cell.length_a   1.000
_cell.length_b   1.000
_cell.length_c   1.000
_cell.angle_alpha   90.00
_cell.angle_beta   90.00
_cell.angle_gamma   90.00
#
_symmetry.space_group_name_H-M   'P 1'
#
loop_
_entity.id
_entity.type
_entity.pdbx_description
1 polymer ?
#
loop_
_entity_poly.entity_id
_entity_poly.type
_entity_poly.pdbx_seq_one_letter_code
_entity_poly.pdbx_strand_id
1 'polypeptide(L)'
;MIHDVYGHGQYVQNSLMENESAECLTDAIDAFKFSNPSWDKIRVILIDKDMGELSLLESHFPQAKVILCHSHLKKYIRTEMAKSEYGGPSSFDKDQVEDAVGMMRTSPTIDEYTKYLKYLYFLLDNLHLRSEDDIPEPKHPFLR
;
A
#
# COMPACT_ATOMS: atom_id res chain seq x y z
N MET A 1 -10.64 0.98 -11.56
CA MET A 1 -10.61 2.38 -12.04
C MET A 1 -9.25 2.61 -12.68
N ILE A 2 -9.18 3.33 -13.79
CA ILE A 2 -7.92 3.75 -14.42
C ILE A 2 -7.83 5.27 -14.30
N HIS A 3 -6.63 5.77 -14.02
CA HIS A 3 -6.35 7.21 -14.06
C HIS A 3 -5.45 7.54 -15.24
N ASP A 4 -5.76 8.62 -15.94
CA ASP A 4 -4.88 9.20 -16.94
C ASP A 4 -3.76 10.05 -16.30
N VAL A 5 -2.88 10.59 -17.14
CA VAL A 5 -1.77 11.47 -16.71
C VAL A 5 -2.24 12.82 -16.15
N TYR A 6 -3.50 13.19 -16.36
CA TYR A 6 -4.13 14.40 -15.84
C TYR A 6 -4.88 14.14 -14.52
N GLY A 7 -4.86 12.90 -14.02
CA GLY A 7 -5.51 12.49 -12.78
C GLY A 7 -7.00 12.14 -12.94
N HIS A 8 -7.55 12.16 -14.16
CA HIS A 8 -8.95 11.80 -14.38
C HIS A 8 -9.12 10.29 -14.25
N GLY A 9 -9.96 9.89 -13.30
CA GLY A 9 -10.33 8.51 -13.06
C GLY A 9 -11.55 8.08 -13.87
N GLN A 10 -11.48 6.90 -14.49
CA GLN A 10 -12.62 6.26 -15.13
C GLN A 10 -12.78 4.81 -14.65
N TYR A 11 -14.03 4.40 -14.45
CA TYR A 11 -14.37 3.00 -14.26
C TYR A 11 -14.43 2.29 -15.62
N VAL A 12 -13.66 1.21 -15.77
CA VAL A 12 -13.44 0.56 -17.08
C VAL A 12 -13.82 -0.91 -17.12
N GLN A 13 -13.92 -1.58 -15.95
CA GLN A 13 -14.25 -3.00 -15.86
C GLN A 13 -14.72 -3.34 -14.45
N ASN A 14 -15.70 -4.24 -14.37
CA ASN A 14 -15.99 -5.03 -13.18
C ASN A 14 -15.79 -6.50 -13.51
N SER A 15 -15.24 -7.28 -12.57
CA SER A 15 -15.22 -8.73 -12.69
C SER A 15 -15.72 -9.32 -11.38
N LEU A 16 -16.76 -10.15 -11.45
CA LEU A 16 -17.19 -10.98 -10.34
C LEU A 16 -16.45 -12.32 -10.48
N MET A 17 -15.56 -12.59 -9.54
CA MET A 17 -14.77 -13.82 -9.51
C MET A 17 -15.26 -14.69 -8.35
N GLU A 18 -15.24 -16.01 -8.52
CA GLU A 18 -15.60 -16.94 -7.45
C GLU A 18 -14.58 -16.89 -6.30
N ASN A 19 -13.31 -16.75 -6.64
CA ASN A 19 -12.19 -16.65 -5.71
C ASN A 19 -11.01 -15.92 -6.39
N GLU A 20 -9.90 -15.79 -5.67
CA GLU A 20 -8.67 -15.14 -6.16
C GLU A 20 -7.67 -16.13 -6.78
N SER A 21 -8.12 -17.32 -7.22
CA SER A 21 -7.23 -18.26 -7.90
C SER A 21 -6.63 -17.65 -9.17
N ALA A 22 -5.44 -18.11 -9.53
CA ALA A 22 -4.78 -17.73 -10.78
C ALA A 22 -5.69 -17.90 -12.02
N GLU A 23 -6.52 -18.94 -12.07
CA GLU A 23 -7.46 -19.18 -13.16
C GLU A 23 -8.54 -18.08 -13.22
N CYS A 24 -9.24 -17.83 -12.12
CA CYS A 24 -10.27 -16.78 -12.06
C CYS A 24 -9.69 -15.39 -12.37
N LEU A 25 -8.49 -15.09 -11.87
CA LEU A 25 -7.83 -13.81 -12.12
C LEU A 25 -7.39 -13.67 -13.59
N THR A 26 -6.91 -14.76 -14.21
CA THR A 26 -6.55 -14.79 -15.63
C THR A 26 -7.75 -14.44 -16.49
N ASP A 27 -8.91 -15.09 -16.26
CA ASP A 27 -10.14 -14.81 -16.99
C ASP A 27 -10.57 -13.34 -16.85
N ALA A 28 -10.47 -12.78 -15.63
CA ALA A 28 -10.79 -11.38 -15.39
C ALA A 28 -9.83 -10.41 -16.10
N ILE A 29 -8.53 -10.72 -16.14
CA ILE A 29 -7.52 -9.94 -16.85
C ILE A 29 -7.74 -10.01 -18.36
N ASP A 30 -8.05 -11.18 -18.90
CA ASP A 30 -8.24 -11.36 -20.34
C ASP A 30 -9.51 -10.65 -20.81
N ALA A 31 -10.60 -10.71 -20.05
CA ALA A 31 -11.80 -9.92 -20.31
C ALA A 31 -11.51 -8.40 -20.27
N PHE A 32 -10.68 -7.95 -19.31
CA PHE A 32 -10.23 -6.56 -19.23
C PHE A 32 -9.43 -6.16 -20.48
N LYS A 33 -8.43 -6.95 -20.88
CA LYS A 33 -7.58 -6.65 -22.05
C LYS A 33 -8.35 -6.67 -23.35
N PHE A 34 -9.29 -7.61 -23.49
CA PHE A 34 -10.19 -7.69 -24.65
C PHE A 34 -11.03 -6.41 -24.79
N SER A 35 -11.56 -5.91 -23.68
CA SER A 35 -12.43 -4.73 -23.66
C SER A 35 -11.64 -3.40 -23.73
N ASN A 36 -10.34 -3.42 -23.41
CA ASN A 36 -9.50 -2.23 -23.32
C ASN A 36 -8.23 -2.40 -24.19
N PRO A 37 -8.28 -2.16 -25.52
CA PRO A 37 -7.16 -2.42 -26.42
C PRO A 37 -5.88 -1.63 -26.15
N SER A 38 -5.94 -0.57 -25.34
CA SER A 38 -4.77 0.20 -24.88
C SER A 38 -4.27 -0.25 -23.49
N TRP A 39 -4.60 -1.47 -23.05
CA TRP A 39 -4.13 -2.04 -21.78
C TRP A 39 -2.60 -2.06 -21.68
N ASP A 40 -1.91 -2.14 -22.81
CA ASP A 40 -0.46 -2.12 -22.93
C ASP A 40 0.16 -0.76 -22.55
N LYS A 41 -0.65 0.30 -22.46
CA LYS A 41 -0.18 1.62 -22.00
C LYS A 41 -0.16 1.74 -20.47
N ILE A 42 -0.72 0.77 -19.75
CA ILE A 42 -0.73 0.77 -18.28
C ILE A 42 0.70 0.69 -17.77
N ARG A 43 1.10 1.65 -16.93
CA ARG A 43 2.45 1.73 -16.35
C ARG A 43 2.48 1.40 -14.87
N VAL A 44 1.35 1.48 -14.18
CA VAL A 44 1.23 1.21 -12.75
C VAL A 44 -0.08 0.50 -12.49
N ILE A 45 -0.04 -0.57 -11.70
CA ILE A 45 -1.22 -1.26 -11.18
C ILE A 45 -1.22 -1.11 -9.66
N LEU A 46 -2.31 -0.57 -9.12
CA LEU A 46 -2.51 -0.42 -7.68
C LEU A 46 -3.30 -1.63 -7.16
N ILE A 47 -2.73 -2.37 -6.22
CA ILE A 47 -3.36 -3.54 -5.60
C ILE A 47 -3.63 -3.32 -4.11
N ASP A 48 -4.54 -4.12 -3.55
CA ASP A 48 -4.64 -4.28 -2.10
C ASP A 48 -3.44 -5.08 -1.55
N LYS A 49 -3.18 -4.97 -0.25
CA LYS A 49 -2.17 -5.75 0.48
C LYS A 49 -2.44 -7.26 0.37
N ASP A 50 -3.72 -7.63 0.39
CA ASP A 50 -4.15 -9.03 0.47
C ASP A 50 -4.21 -9.73 -0.89
N MET A 51 -3.76 -9.06 -1.96
CA MET A 51 -3.73 -9.64 -3.31
C MET A 51 -2.71 -10.78 -3.41
N GLY A 52 -3.19 -12.03 -3.48
CA GLY A 52 -2.34 -13.22 -3.46
C GLY A 52 -1.51 -13.47 -4.73
N GLU A 53 -2.00 -13.03 -5.89
CA GLU A 53 -1.46 -13.41 -7.21
C GLU A 53 -0.64 -12.27 -7.85
N LEU A 54 0.32 -11.72 -7.11
CA LEU A 54 1.18 -10.62 -7.58
C LEU A 54 1.97 -11.00 -8.85
N SER A 55 2.56 -12.19 -8.85
CA SER A 55 3.37 -12.70 -9.97
C SER A 55 2.56 -12.89 -11.25
N LEU A 56 1.26 -13.20 -11.14
CA LEU A 56 0.36 -13.30 -12.27
C LEU A 56 0.08 -11.92 -12.89
N LEU A 57 -0.13 -10.89 -12.07
CA LEU A 57 -0.26 -9.52 -12.58
C LEU A 57 1.02 -9.06 -13.30
N GLU A 58 2.19 -9.34 -12.72
CA GLU A 58 3.48 -8.99 -13.33
C GLU A 58 3.71 -9.73 -14.66
N SER A 59 3.30 -10.99 -14.77
CA SER A 59 3.42 -11.75 -16.03
C SER A 59 2.45 -11.27 -17.11
N HIS A 60 1.22 -10.88 -16.73
CA HIS A 60 0.25 -10.33 -17.67
C HIS A 60 0.52 -8.87 -18.06
N PHE A 61 1.17 -8.08 -17.21
CA PHE A 61 1.45 -6.65 -17.46
C PHE A 61 2.93 -6.33 -17.28
N PRO A 62 3.82 -6.86 -18.15
CA PRO A 62 5.27 -6.78 -17.94
C PRO A 62 5.83 -5.35 -17.99
N GLN A 63 5.12 -4.40 -18.63
CA GLN A 63 5.49 -2.97 -18.64
C GLN A 63 4.95 -2.15 -17.46
N ALA A 64 4.10 -2.75 -16.62
CA ALA A 64 3.48 -2.10 -15.48
C ALA A 64 4.22 -2.46 -14.19
N LYS A 65 4.41 -1.47 -13.33
CA LYS A 65 4.86 -1.70 -11.96
C LYS A 65 3.64 -1.97 -11.09
N VAL A 66 3.61 -3.11 -10.41
CA VAL A 66 2.57 -3.40 -9.41
C VAL A 66 3.01 -2.79 -8.08
N ILE A 67 2.15 -1.98 -7.46
CA ILE A 67 2.42 -1.32 -6.18
C ILE A 67 1.19 -1.36 -5.28
N LEU A 68 1.41 -1.25 -3.97
CA LEU A 68 0.32 -1.16 -3.00
C LEU A 68 -0.45 0.15 -3.15
N CYS A 69 -1.77 0.04 -3.07
CA CYS A 69 -2.67 1.18 -3.06
C CYS A 69 -2.55 1.96 -1.75
N HIS A 70 -2.38 3.28 -1.87
CA HIS A 70 -2.30 4.19 -0.72
C HIS A 70 -3.53 4.13 0.18
N SER A 71 -4.72 4.11 -0.43
CA SER A 71 -5.99 4.12 0.31
C SER A 71 -6.18 2.82 1.09
N HIS A 72 -5.78 1.68 0.52
CA HIS A 72 -5.82 0.40 1.21
C HIS A 72 -4.79 0.33 2.34
N LEU A 73 -3.58 0.84 2.12
CA LEU A 73 -2.56 0.96 3.17
C LEU A 73 -3.07 1.78 4.37
N LYS A 74 -3.66 2.95 4.12
CA LYS A 74 -4.25 3.80 5.16
C LYS A 74 -5.36 3.07 5.94
N LYS A 75 -6.29 2.44 5.21
CA LYS A 75 -7.37 1.64 5.82
C LYS A 75 -6.80 0.50 6.68
N TYR A 76 -5.80 -0.21 6.17
CA TYR A 76 -5.13 -1.30 6.86
C TYR A 76 -4.50 -0.81 8.18
N ILE A 77 -3.69 0.25 8.13
CA ILE A 77 -3.05 0.85 9.32
C ILE A 77 -4.10 1.20 10.39
N ARG A 78 -5.17 1.90 10.01
CA ARG A 78 -6.24 2.26 10.97
C ARG A 78 -6.92 1.04 11.59
N THR A 79 -7.08 -0.02 10.81
CA THR A 79 -7.72 -1.28 11.24
C THR A 79 -6.81 -2.04 12.19
N GLU A 80 -5.53 -2.21 11.83
CA GLU A 80 -4.53 -2.82 12.70
C GLU A 80 -4.42 -2.06 14.02
N MET A 81 -4.24 -0.74 14.00
CA MET A 81 -4.15 0.08 15.21
C MET A 81 -5.42 0.07 16.08
N ALA A 82 -6.56 -0.40 15.57
CA ALA A 82 -7.76 -0.56 16.39
C ALA A 82 -7.75 -1.84 17.22
N LYS A 83 -6.88 -2.81 16.90
CA LYS A 83 -6.81 -4.10 17.58
C LYS A 83 -6.24 -3.93 18.98
N SER A 84 -6.80 -4.70 19.92
CA SER A 84 -6.38 -4.69 21.33
C SER A 84 -4.96 -5.19 21.55
N GLU A 85 -4.41 -5.98 20.62
CA GLU A 85 -3.02 -6.45 20.68
C GLU A 85 -1.99 -5.31 20.62
N TYR A 86 -2.38 -4.16 20.06
CA TYR A 86 -1.58 -2.92 20.06
C TYR A 86 -2.09 -1.91 21.11
N GLY A 87 -2.81 -2.37 22.14
CA GLY A 87 -3.35 -1.52 23.20
C GLY A 87 -4.73 -0.90 22.91
N GLY A 88 -5.24 -1.06 21.68
CA GLY A 88 -6.60 -0.67 21.30
C GLY A 88 -6.74 0.79 20.84
N PRO A 89 -7.98 1.27 20.62
CA PRO A 89 -8.25 2.51 19.87
C PRO A 89 -7.70 3.80 20.49
N SER A 90 -7.37 3.81 21.78
CA SER A 90 -6.88 4.98 22.52
C SER A 90 -5.37 4.98 22.78
N SER A 91 -4.65 3.95 22.33
CA SER A 91 -3.22 3.83 22.62
C SER A 91 -2.34 4.80 21.85
N PHE A 92 -2.80 5.24 20.67
CA PHE A 92 -2.06 6.14 19.79
C PHE A 92 -3.01 7.08 19.05
N ASP A 93 -2.47 8.22 18.62
CA ASP A 93 -3.12 9.08 17.65
C ASP A 93 -3.01 8.44 16.26
N LYS A 94 -4.14 7.89 15.78
CA LYS A 94 -4.22 7.18 14.50
C LYS A 94 -3.94 8.09 13.32
N ASP A 95 -4.32 9.36 13.43
CA ASP A 95 -4.16 10.30 12.32
C ASP A 95 -2.67 10.68 12.20
N GLN A 96 -1.98 10.89 13.33
CA GLN A 96 -0.52 11.12 13.31
C GLN A 96 0.28 9.93 12.78
N VAL A 97 -0.10 8.70 13.13
CA VAL A 97 0.58 7.50 12.62
C VAL A 97 0.31 7.31 11.13
N GLU A 98 -0.94 7.52 10.68
CA GLU A 98 -1.30 7.47 9.26
C GLU A 98 -0.53 8.53 8.46
N ASP A 99 -0.41 9.75 8.99
CA ASP A 99 0.35 10.83 8.37
C ASP A 99 1.85 10.53 8.34
N ALA A 100 2.42 9.96 9.42
CA ALA A 100 3.82 9.53 9.43
C ALA A 100 4.12 8.52 8.33
N VAL A 101 3.27 7.50 8.15
CA VAL A 101 3.42 6.54 7.05
C VAL A 101 3.22 7.20 5.68
N GLY A 102 2.29 8.15 5.57
CA GLY A 102 2.11 8.97 4.37
C GLY A 102 3.38 9.75 3.99
N MET A 103 4.05 10.36 4.96
CA MET A 103 5.30 11.08 4.76
C MET A 103 6.44 10.13 4.39
N MET A 104 6.56 8.97 5.04
CA MET A 104 7.51 7.92 4.65
C MET A 104 7.31 7.51 3.18
N ARG A 105 6.08 7.21 2.77
CA ARG A 105 5.76 6.76 1.40
C ARG A 105 6.10 7.81 0.35
N THR A 106 5.91 9.09 0.65
CA THR A 106 6.14 10.20 -0.29
C THR A 106 7.57 10.73 -0.25
N SER A 107 8.42 10.16 0.62
CA SER A 107 9.81 10.57 0.76
C SER A 107 10.60 10.30 -0.53
N PRO A 108 11.27 11.31 -1.11
CA PRO A 108 12.07 11.17 -2.31
C PRO A 108 13.44 10.53 -2.05
N THR A 109 13.90 10.54 -0.79
CA THR A 109 15.21 10.04 -0.37
C THR A 109 15.09 9.09 0.81
N ILE A 110 16.12 8.26 0.98
CA ILE A 110 16.23 7.38 2.15
C ILE A 110 16.35 8.17 3.45
N ASP A 111 16.97 9.36 3.41
CA ASP A 111 17.13 10.22 4.59
C ASP A 111 15.78 10.79 5.05
N GLU A 112 14.94 11.27 4.11
CA GLU A 112 13.59 11.72 4.44
C GLU A 112 12.72 10.56 4.92
N TYR A 113 12.81 9.40 4.26
CA TYR A 113 12.11 8.20 4.70
C TYR A 113 12.50 7.83 6.14
N THR A 114 13.81 7.80 6.41
CA THR A 114 14.37 7.46 7.73
C THR A 114 13.96 8.47 8.79
N LYS A 115 13.90 9.76 8.45
CA LYS A 115 13.40 10.81 9.35
C LYS A 115 11.96 10.54 9.79
N TYR A 116 11.07 10.21 8.85
CA TYR A 116 9.67 9.93 9.19
C TYR A 116 9.47 8.56 9.83
N LEU A 117 10.33 7.58 9.54
CA LEU A 117 10.39 6.33 10.29
C LEU A 117 10.77 6.59 11.75
N LYS A 118 11.78 7.42 12.02
CA LYS A 118 12.14 7.84 13.40
C LYS A 118 10.98 8.55 14.10
N TYR A 119 10.23 9.38 13.36
CA TYR A 119 9.00 9.99 13.88
C TYR A 119 7.93 8.95 14.23
N LEU A 120 7.77 7.90 13.43
CA LEU A 120 6.87 6.79 13.74
C LEU A 120 7.28 6.04 15.03
N TYR A 121 8.58 5.82 15.25
CA TYR A 121 9.10 5.26 16.52
C TYR A 121 8.79 6.18 17.71
N PHE A 122 8.88 7.49 17.54
CA PHE A 122 8.46 8.44 18.56
C PHE A 122 6.96 8.31 18.87
N LEU A 123 6.10 8.22 17.86
CA LEU A 123 4.65 8.10 18.05
C LEU A 123 4.24 6.81 18.78
N LEU A 124 4.93 5.70 18.50
CA LEU A 124 4.54 4.38 19.01
C LEU A 124 5.26 3.99 20.32
N ASP A 125 6.53 4.35 20.46
CA ASP A 125 7.38 3.94 21.59
C ASP A 125 7.89 5.13 22.44
N ASN A 126 7.49 6.36 22.13
CA ASN A 126 8.04 7.60 22.72
C ASN A 126 9.58 7.71 22.60
N LEU A 127 10.16 7.02 21.60
CA LEU A 127 11.59 6.98 21.41
C LEU A 127 12.07 8.18 20.59
N HIS A 128 12.92 9.01 21.20
CA HIS A 128 13.49 10.20 20.55
C HIS A 128 14.82 9.86 19.89
N LEU A 129 14.79 9.64 18.57
CA LEU A 129 15.97 9.36 17.76
C LEU A 129 16.45 10.63 17.06
N ARG A 130 17.75 10.93 17.17
CA ARG A 130 18.43 12.01 16.44
C ARG A 130 18.67 11.60 14.99
N SER A 131 19.06 12.56 14.16
CA SER A 131 19.39 12.31 12.76
C SER A 131 20.53 11.30 12.60
N GLU A 132 21.57 11.37 13.43
CA GLU A 132 22.70 10.43 13.41
C GLU A 132 22.43 9.05 14.04
N ASP A 133 21.34 8.88 14.80
CA ASP A 133 21.08 7.61 15.49
C ASP A 133 20.63 6.51 14.51
N ASP A 134 21.06 5.27 14.73
CA ASP A 134 20.54 4.13 13.98
C ASP A 134 19.09 3.80 14.36
N ILE A 135 18.34 3.19 13.45
CA ILE A 135 17.00 2.65 13.75
C ILE A 135 17.16 1.39 14.62
N PRO A 136 16.62 1.36 15.84
CA PRO A 136 16.71 0.19 16.70
C PRO A 136 15.77 -0.92 16.23
N GLU A 137 16.01 -2.14 16.71
CA GLU A 137 15.08 -3.25 16.52
C GLU A 137 13.68 -2.91 17.07
N PRO A 138 12.61 -3.21 16.31
CA PRO A 138 11.25 -2.85 16.70
C PRO A 138 10.78 -3.63 17.94
N LYS A 139 10.48 -2.87 19.00
CA LYS A 139 9.88 -3.41 20.23
C LYS A 139 8.36 -3.41 20.13
N HIS A 140 7.78 -2.33 19.61
CA HIS A 140 6.33 -2.24 19.41
C HIS A 140 5.85 -3.31 18.41
N PRO A 141 4.79 -4.09 18.71
CA PRO A 141 4.31 -5.12 17.80
C PRO A 141 3.86 -4.56 16.44
N PHE A 142 3.39 -3.32 16.38
CA PHE A 142 3.02 -2.65 15.13
C PHE A 142 4.22 -2.28 14.23
N LEU A 143 5.43 -2.20 14.79
CA LEU A 143 6.66 -1.91 14.04
C LEU A 143 7.36 -3.18 13.54
N ARG A 144 6.88 -4.37 13.92
CA ARG A 144 7.38 -5.68 13.49
C ARG A 144 6.64 -6.15 12.24
#